data_AF-A0A0Q7UBF6-F1
#
_entry.id   AF-A0A0Q7UBF6-F1
#
_cell.length_a   1.000
_cell.length_b   1.000
_cell.length_c   1.000
_cell.angle_alpha   90.00
_cell.angle_beta   90.00
_cell.angle_gamma   90.00
#
_symmetry.space_group_name_H-M   'P 1'
#
loop_
_entity.id
_entity.type
_entity.pdbx_description
1 polymer ?
#
loop_
_entity_poly.entity_id
_entity_poly.type
_entity_poly.pdbx_seq_one_letter_code
_entity_poly.pdbx_strand_id
1 'polypeptide(L)'
;MIFLACAGAIIASLYMLLTQGLTVLNARRTGVLVSKSYGKAKIERAVETERFEKLLQGRVKALGMPALILVSAICVLAWQIFAMMIALRAP
;
A
#
# COMPACT_ATOMS: atom_id res chain seq x y z
N MET A 1 14.54 0.10 -19.85
CA MET A 1 14.14 1.17 -18.89
C MET A 1 12.80 0.88 -18.20
N ILE A 2 11.76 0.43 -18.91
CA ILE A 2 10.42 0.14 -18.34
C ILE A 2 10.45 -0.96 -17.25
N PHE A 3 11.27 -1.99 -17.42
CA PHE A 3 11.38 -3.10 -16.45
C PHE A 3 11.83 -2.66 -15.05
N LEU A 4 12.84 -1.79 -14.98
CA LEU A 4 13.35 -1.21 -13.72
C LEU A 4 12.31 -0.31 -13.04
N ALA A 5 11.54 0.44 -13.83
CA ALA A 5 10.44 1.25 -13.30
C ALA A 5 9.31 0.38 -12.73
N CYS A 6 8.95 -0.73 -13.39
CA CYS A 6 7.96 -1.68 -12.87
C CYS A 6 8.45 -2.37 -11.58
N ALA A 7 9.71 -2.79 -11.54
CA ALA A 7 10.30 -3.39 -10.34
C ALA A 7 10.29 -2.40 -9.16
N GLY A 8 10.67 -1.14 -9.41
CA GLY A 8 10.62 -0.07 -8.40
C GLY A 8 9.19 0.21 -7.92
N ALA A 9 8.22 0.26 -8.83
CA ALA A 9 6.81 0.46 -8.50
C ALA A 9 6.23 -0.68 -7.65
N ILE A 10 6.59 -1.94 -7.95
CA ILE A 10 6.17 -3.10 -7.16
C ILE A 10 6.75 -3.01 -5.75
N ILE A 11 8.05 -2.79 -5.61
CA ILE A 11 8.72 -2.71 -4.29
C ILE A 11 8.14 -1.56 -3.46
N ALA A 12 7.96 -0.37 -4.05
CA ALA A 12 7.39 0.79 -3.36
C ALA A 12 5.94 0.54 -2.91
N SER A 13 5.13 -0.06 -3.77
CA SER A 13 3.73 -0.40 -3.45
C SER A 13 3.65 -1.46 -2.36
N LEU A 14 4.51 -2.48 -2.41
CA LEU A 14 4.60 -3.52 -1.38
C LEU A 14 5.01 -2.94 -0.03
N TYR A 15 6.03 -2.07 -0.02
CA TYR A 15 6.50 -1.39 1.20
C TYR A 15 5.41 -0.49 1.79
N MET A 16 4.68 0.28 0.96
CA MET A 16 3.56 1.08 1.43
C MET A 16 2.42 0.23 1.99
N LEU A 17 2.06 -0.89 1.34
CA LEU A 17 1.04 -1.81 1.82
C LEU A 17 1.43 -2.43 3.16
N LEU A 18 2.68 -2.89 3.30
CA LEU A 18 3.18 -3.46 4.54
C LEU A 18 3.22 -2.43 5.67
N THR A 19 3.79 -1.25 5.43
CA THR A 19 3.90 -0.21 6.47
C THR A 19 2.54 0.31 6.91
N GLN A 20 1.63 0.60 5.97
CA GLN A 20 0.28 1.05 6.31
C GLN A 20 -0.56 -0.08 6.91
N GLY A 21 -0.46 -1.30 6.37
CA GLY A 21 -1.16 -2.48 6.85
C GLY A 21 -0.76 -2.84 8.27
N LEU A 22 0.54 -2.88 8.57
CA LEU A 22 1.07 -3.08 9.93
C LEU A 22 0.60 -1.98 10.88
N THR A 23 0.56 -0.71 10.43
CA THR A 23 0.06 0.39 11.25
C THR A 23 -1.42 0.20 11.60
N VAL A 24 -2.25 -0.21 10.63
CA VAL A 24 -3.69 -0.48 10.84
C VAL A 24 -3.90 -1.70 11.73
N LEU A 25 -3.11 -2.77 11.54
CA LEU A 25 -3.19 -3.99 12.35
C LEU A 25 -2.80 -3.71 13.80
N ASN A 26 -1.71 -2.96 13.99
CA ASN A 26 -1.22 -2.58 15.31
C ASN A 26 -2.20 -1.63 16.00
N ALA A 27 -2.81 -0.69 15.27
CA ALA A 27 -3.89 0.16 15.77
C ALA A 27 -5.11 -0.64 16.20
N ARG A 28 -5.53 -1.66 15.41
CA ARG A 28 -6.64 -2.55 15.80
C ARG A 28 -6.32 -3.39 17.03
N ARG A 29 -5.09 -3.88 17.17
CA ARG A 29 -4.66 -4.74 18.29
C ARG A 29 -4.47 -3.96 19.58
N THR A 30 -3.87 -2.78 19.52
CA THR A 30 -3.55 -1.97 20.71
C THR A 30 -4.62 -0.94 21.07
N GLY A 31 -5.53 -0.61 20.14
CA GLY A 31 -6.47 0.48 20.33
C GLY A 31 -5.80 1.86 20.33
N VAL A 32 -4.54 1.95 19.88
CA VAL A 32 -3.75 3.19 19.88
C VAL A 32 -3.34 3.52 18.46
N LEU A 33 -3.72 4.71 17.98
CA LEU A 33 -3.22 5.29 16.74
C LEU A 33 -2.15 6.33 17.06
N VAL A 34 -0.90 6.04 16.69
CA VAL A 34 0.20 7.00 16.77
C VAL A 34 0.14 7.87 15.51
N SER A 35 -0.25 9.13 15.69
CA SER A 35 -0.25 10.11 14.61
C SER A 35 1.17 10.68 14.47
N LYS A 36 1.69 10.74 13.25
CA LYS A 36 2.95 11.45 12.94
C LYS A 36 2.78 12.97 12.87
N SER A 37 1.59 13.50 13.17
CA SER A 37 1.30 14.93 13.09
C SER A 37 1.89 15.66 14.30
N TYR A 38 2.62 16.74 14.03
CA TYR A 38 3.16 17.66 15.04
C TYR A 38 2.00 18.16 15.92
N GLY A 39 1.98 17.77 17.20
CA GLY A 39 0.99 18.24 18.18
C GLY A 39 -0.02 17.23 18.72
N LYS A 40 -0.18 16.03 18.13
CA LYS A 40 -1.04 14.96 18.70
C LYS A 40 -0.37 13.59 18.61
N ALA A 41 0.38 13.25 19.66
CA ALA A 41 1.29 12.11 19.71
C ALA A 41 0.57 10.75 19.76
N LYS A 42 -0.64 10.67 20.31
CA LYS A 42 -1.31 9.39 20.57
C LYS A 42 -2.82 9.58 20.64
N ILE A 43 -3.57 8.89 19.79
CA ILE A 43 -5.03 8.87 19.83
C ILE A 43 -5.43 7.49 20.33
N GLU A 44 -5.90 7.45 21.56
CA GLU A 44 -6.37 6.22 22.19
C GLU A 44 -7.87 6.06 21.92
N ARG A 45 -8.26 4.85 21.51
CA ARG A 45 -9.65 4.49 21.21
C ARG A 45 -10.57 4.71 22.41
N ALA A 46 -10.03 4.62 23.63
CA ALA A 46 -10.77 4.86 24.87
C ALA A 46 -11.10 6.33 25.14
N VAL A 47 -10.38 7.28 24.51
CA VAL A 47 -10.52 8.72 24.77
C VAL A 47 -11.26 9.44 23.63
N GLU A 48 -10.94 9.12 22.36
CA GLU A 48 -11.56 9.77 21.19
C GLU A 48 -11.96 8.74 20.12
N THR A 49 -13.02 7.96 20.38
CA THR A 49 -13.48 6.83 19.53
C THR A 49 -13.82 7.26 18.10
N GLU A 50 -14.56 8.36 17.91
CA GLU A 50 -14.95 8.83 16.56
C GLU A 50 -13.74 9.26 15.71
N ARG A 51 -12.76 9.93 16.32
CA ARG A 51 -11.54 10.35 15.62
C ARG A 51 -10.66 9.16 15.31
N PHE A 52 -10.59 8.18 16.20
CA PHE A 52 -9.88 6.93 15.98
C PHE A 52 -10.45 6.20 14.74
N GLU A 53 -11.77 6.04 14.64
CA GLU A 53 -12.41 5.37 13.51
C GLU A 53 -12.24 6.12 12.19
N LYS A 54 -12.40 7.45 12.18
CA LYS A 54 -12.18 8.26 10.96
C LYS A 54 -10.74 8.14 10.45
N LEU A 55 -9.76 8.16 11.35
CA LEU A 55 -8.34 7.99 10.98
C LEU A 55 -8.03 6.57 10.52
N LEU A 56 -8.62 5.56 11.16
CA LEU A 56 -8.48 4.17 10.74
C LEU A 56 -9.06 3.96 9.34
N GLN A 57 -10.26 4.47 9.08
CA GLN A 57 -10.90 4.40 7.75
C GLN A 57 -10.07 5.13 6.69
N GLY A 58 -9.53 6.32 7.01
CA GLY A 58 -8.63 7.04 6.09
C GLY A 58 -7.37 6.23 5.74
N ARG A 59 -6.77 5.55 6.72
CA ARG A 59 -5.60 4.66 6.51
C ARG A 59 -5.96 3.43 5.69
N VAL A 60 -7.12 2.81 5.96
CA VAL A 60 -7.64 1.66 5.18
C VAL A 60 -7.93 2.07 3.74
N LYS A 61 -8.50 3.25 3.52
CA LYS A 61 -8.72 3.77 2.16
C LYS A 61 -7.39 4.09 1.46
N ALA A 62 -6.41 4.60 2.19
CA ALA A 62 -5.06 4.86 1.67
C ALA A 62 -4.30 3.59 1.25
N LEU A 63 -4.63 2.41 1.82
CA LEU A 63 -4.12 1.11 1.38
C LEU A 63 -4.65 0.71 -0.02
N GLY A 64 -5.82 1.20 -0.44
CA GLY A 64 -6.43 0.80 -1.71
C GLY A 64 -5.66 1.29 -2.93
N MET A 65 -5.10 2.50 -2.88
CA MET A 65 -4.35 3.07 -4.00
C MET A 65 -3.04 2.33 -4.33
N PRO A 66 -2.15 2.02 -3.37
CA PRO A 66 -0.96 1.20 -3.64
C PRO A 66 -1.31 -0.24 -4.03
N ALA A 67 -2.44 -0.80 -3.56
CA ALA A 67 -2.91 -2.11 -4.05
C ALA A 67 -3.24 -2.07 -5.55
N LEU A 68 -3.95 -1.03 -6.02
CA LEU A 68 -4.27 -0.87 -7.44
C LEU A 68 -3.01 -0.67 -8.29
N ILE A 69 -2.05 0.12 -7.81
CA ILE A 69 -0.76 0.32 -8.49
C ILE A 69 0.02 -0.99 -8.59
N LEU A 70 0.00 -1.81 -7.54
CA LEU A 70 0.67 -3.11 -7.54
C LEU A 70 0.04 -4.06 -8.56
N VAL A 71 -1.29 -4.16 -8.60
CA VAL A 71 -2.01 -5.01 -9.57
C VAL A 71 -1.75 -4.55 -11.00
N SER A 72 -1.82 -3.24 -11.27
CA SER A 72 -1.55 -2.72 -12.62
C SER A 72 -0.11 -2.95 -13.05
N ALA A 73 0.86 -2.76 -12.15
CA ALA A 73 2.26 -3.05 -12.42
C ALA A 73 2.48 -4.54 -12.75
N ILE A 74 1.84 -5.45 -12.01
CA ILE A 74 1.91 -6.90 -12.30
C ILE A 74 1.31 -7.21 -13.67
N CYS A 75 0.14 -6.67 -14.00
CA CYS A 75 -0.50 -6.89 -15.30
C CYS A 75 0.38 -6.41 -16.46
N VAL A 76 1.00 -5.23 -16.35
CA VAL A 76 1.92 -4.72 -17.37
C VAL A 76 3.16 -5.60 -17.49
N LEU A 77 3.72 -6.07 -16.38
CA LEU A 77 4.90 -6.93 -16.37
C LEU A 77 4.59 -8.30 -17.00
N ALA A 78 3.44 -8.89 -16.68
CA ALA A 78 2.95 -10.13 -17.30
C ALA A 78 2.75 -9.96 -18.81
N TRP A 79 2.17 -8.84 -19.24
CA TRP A 79 2.02 -8.51 -20.66
C TRP A 79 3.36 -8.39 -21.38
N GLN A 80 4.35 -7.73 -20.77
CA GLN A 80 5.69 -7.60 -21.33
C GLN A 80 6.38 -8.96 -21.48
N ILE A 81 6.25 -9.84 -20.49
CA ILE A 81 6.78 -11.21 -20.57
C ILE A 81 6.12 -11.97 -21.73
N PHE A 82 4.79 -11.86 -21.85
CA PHE A 82 4.04 -12.51 -22.93
C PHE A 82 4.44 -11.98 -24.32
N ALA A 83 4.57 -10.67 -24.46
CA ALA A 83 5.03 -10.03 -25.70
C ALA A 83 6.46 -10.47 -26.07
N MET A 84 7.37 -10.56 -25.10
CA MET A 84 8.73 -11.08 -25.33
C MET A 84 8.71 -12.54 -25.78
N MET A 85 7.89 -13.40 -25.16
CA MET A 85 7.78 -14.81 -25.56
C MET A 85 7.25 -14.96 -27.00
N ILE A 86 6.29 -14.12 -27.40
CA ILE A 86 5.78 -14.12 -28.78
C ILE A 86 6.85 -13.61 -29.75
N ALA A 87 7.52 -12.51 -29.44
CA ALA A 87 8.56 -11.93 -30.27
C ALA A 87 9.76 -12.89 -30.46
N LEU A 88 10.14 -13.64 -29.41
CA LEU A 88 11.21 -14.64 -29.47
C LEU A 88 10.83 -15.87 -30.30
N ARG A 89 9.53 -16.10 -30.51
CA ARG A 89 8.98 -17.25 -31.24
C ARG A 89 8.52 -16.88 -32.65
N ALA A 90 8.60 -15.60 -33.03
CA ALA A 90 8.37 -15.15 -34.39
C ALA A 90 9.61 -15.53 -35.26
N PRO A 91 9.43 -16.23 -36.39
CA PRO A 91 10.52 -16.64 -37.28
C PRO A 91 11.17 -15.45 -38.00
#